data_AF-A0AAD7C9S8-F1
#
_entry.id   AF-A0AAD7C9S8-F1
#
_cell.length_a   1.000
_cell.length_b   1.000
_cell.length_c   1.000
_cell.angle_alpha   90.00
_cell.angle_beta   90.00
_cell.angle_gamma   90.00
#
_symmetry.space_group_name_H-M   'P 1'
#
loop_
_entity.id
_entity.type
_entity.pdbx_description
1 polymer ?
#
loop_
_entity_poly.entity_id
_entity_poly.type
_entity_poly.pdbx_seq_one_letter_code
_entity_poly.pdbx_strand_id
1 'polypeptide(L)'
;MPDTRLQRLDVFVEDYEHWCSQVTATHGKSFDFFKQHAASHVVRDIRNKGTTNHGSTRPGEGFQQEAREAYNRTNKKNVAHQMARIDETQETIARIRMKIDNYDKARHQSEDIDDSIDETPVASQQDDTHWKFGAPIPGHLVNSHALEEANAAFHNFDFRLREFISDTFPEEGIKFEDTIMVFAQVRRFQCVYITYQSREDWRGACDIIRCNPSFHDNVRYDCFLVNLTDPGLHFAQVHSLLRCHLPSGRQIDLSLVHMFASSRWKPKTRWAGCQIREKCKEYSFLSMEHVIRGAILTPVSSSPDEPVHFVMDTMDPDMLLRADV
;
A
#
# COMPACT_ATOMS: atom_id res chain seq x y z
N MET A 1 38.37 9.48 -36.80
CA MET A 1 38.94 8.15 -37.13
C MET A 1 39.97 8.37 -38.23
N PRO A 2 41.16 7.77 -38.20
CA PRO A 2 42.16 7.94 -39.27
C PRO A 2 41.62 7.40 -40.60
N ASP A 3 41.87 8.09 -41.72
CA ASP A 3 41.38 7.69 -43.06
C ASP A 3 41.83 6.28 -43.47
N THR A 4 43.01 5.85 -43.01
CA THR A 4 43.53 4.50 -43.20
C THR A 4 42.65 3.42 -42.59
N ARG A 5 41.92 3.72 -41.51
CA ARG A 5 40.95 2.79 -40.90
C ARG A 5 39.64 2.74 -41.67
N LEU A 6 39.23 3.84 -42.31
CA LEU A 6 38.02 3.88 -43.14
C LEU A 6 38.22 3.10 -44.44
N GLN A 7 39.38 3.23 -45.07
CA GLN A 7 39.73 2.44 -46.26
C GLN A 7 39.76 0.94 -45.96
N ARG A 8 40.29 0.53 -44.80
CA ARG A 8 40.23 -0.87 -44.36
C ARG A 8 38.81 -1.34 -44.09
N LEU A 9 37.95 -0.45 -43.59
CA LEU A 9 36.56 -0.77 -43.33
C LEU A 9 35.76 -0.98 -44.62
N ASP A 10 36.02 -0.21 -45.68
CA ASP A 10 35.44 -0.45 -47.01
C ASP A 10 35.75 -1.87 -47.49
N VAL A 11 37.03 -2.28 -47.43
CA VAL A 11 37.46 -3.64 -47.82
C VAL A 11 36.75 -4.71 -46.99
N PHE A 12 36.62 -4.52 -45.67
CA PHE A 12 35.92 -5.49 -44.82
C PHE A 12 34.42 -5.61 -45.12
N VAL A 13 33.77 -4.51 -45.51
CA VAL A 13 32.36 -4.54 -45.90
C VAL A 13 32.18 -5.30 -47.22
N GLU A 14 33.06 -5.06 -48.20
CA GLU A 14 33.07 -5.80 -49.48
C GLU A 14 33.31 -7.31 -49.27
N ASP A 15 34.30 -7.67 -48.45
CA ASP A 15 34.57 -9.07 -48.10
C ASP A 15 33.37 -9.72 -47.40
N TYR A 16 32.73 -8.99 -46.48
CA TYR A 16 31.54 -9.46 -45.78
C TYR A 16 30.36 -9.71 -46.72
N GLU A 17 30.08 -8.81 -47.65
CA GLU A 17 29.03 -8.96 -48.67
C GLU A 17 29.30 -10.14 -49.61
N HIS A 18 30.57 -10.36 -49.97
CA HIS A 18 30.99 -11.52 -50.75
C HIS A 18 30.67 -12.84 -50.03
N TRP A 19 31.03 -12.96 -48.75
CA TRP A 19 30.73 -14.15 -47.95
C TRP A 19 29.23 -14.35 -47.73
N CYS A 20 28.47 -13.28 -47.51
CA CYS A 20 27.00 -13.36 -47.43
C CYS A 20 26.40 -13.93 -48.73
N SER A 21 26.93 -13.54 -49.90
CA SER A 21 26.51 -14.06 -51.20
C SER A 21 26.83 -15.55 -51.36
N GLN A 22 28.02 -16.00 -50.92
CA GLN A 22 28.37 -17.43 -50.94
C GLN A 22 27.47 -18.27 -50.02
N VAL A 23 27.18 -17.77 -48.83
CA VAL A 23 26.26 -18.45 -47.89
C VAL A 23 24.85 -18.52 -48.45
N THR A 24 24.42 -17.49 -49.17
CA THR A 24 23.13 -17.47 -49.88
C THR A 24 23.09 -18.56 -50.95
N ALA A 25 24.15 -18.68 -51.75
CA ALA A 25 24.25 -19.70 -52.80
C ALA A 25 24.32 -21.13 -52.24
N THR A 26 25.00 -21.33 -51.11
CA THR A 26 25.24 -22.66 -50.51
C THR A 26 24.05 -23.15 -49.69
N HIS A 27 23.39 -22.26 -48.95
CA HIS A 27 22.39 -22.62 -47.94
C HIS A 27 21.00 -22.01 -48.21
N GLY A 28 20.81 -21.26 -49.31
CA GLY A 28 19.53 -20.63 -49.65
C GLY A 28 19.09 -19.54 -48.67
N LYS A 29 20.00 -18.99 -47.86
CA LYS A 29 19.67 -18.00 -46.83
C LYS A 29 19.61 -16.59 -47.42
N SER A 30 18.49 -15.90 -47.24
CA SER A 30 18.37 -14.48 -47.62
C SER A 30 18.96 -13.56 -46.55
N PHE A 31 19.76 -12.58 -46.99
CA PHE A 31 20.30 -11.51 -46.15
C PHE A 31 19.62 -10.16 -46.40
N ASP A 32 18.44 -10.15 -47.02
CA ASP A 32 17.68 -8.93 -47.28
C ASP A 32 16.90 -8.47 -46.03
N PHE A 33 17.60 -7.86 -45.07
CA PHE A 33 16.99 -7.26 -43.89
C PHE A 33 17.68 -5.94 -43.51
N PHE A 34 16.92 -5.04 -42.89
CA PHE A 34 17.35 -3.65 -42.62
C PHE A 34 18.70 -3.54 -41.92
N LYS A 35 19.01 -4.41 -40.96
CA LYS A 35 20.30 -4.39 -40.23
C LYS A 35 21.48 -4.77 -41.12
N GLN A 36 21.29 -5.68 -42.08
CA GLN A 36 22.32 -6.02 -43.07
C GLN A 36 22.54 -4.86 -44.03
N HIS A 37 21.45 -4.28 -44.55
CA HIS A 37 21.52 -3.14 -45.45
C HIS A 37 22.16 -1.90 -44.78
N ALA A 38 21.99 -1.73 -43.48
CA ALA A 38 22.68 -0.67 -42.74
C ALA A 38 24.21 -0.82 -42.74
N ALA A 39 24.74 -2.05 -42.82
CA ALA A 39 26.18 -2.30 -42.83
C ALA A 39 26.85 -1.79 -44.12
N SER A 40 26.18 -1.89 -45.27
CA SER A 40 26.70 -1.39 -46.56
C SER A 40 26.82 0.13 -46.59
N HIS A 41 26.02 0.85 -45.77
CA HIS A 41 26.05 2.30 -45.68
C HIS A 41 26.97 2.84 -44.59
N VAL A 42 27.53 1.98 -43.73
CA VAL A 42 28.23 2.40 -42.51
C VAL A 42 29.43 3.30 -42.81
N VAL A 43 30.20 3.03 -43.86
CA VAL A 43 31.38 3.84 -44.21
C VAL A 43 30.96 5.20 -44.73
N ARG A 44 29.93 5.24 -45.59
CA ARG A 44 29.33 6.48 -46.09
C ARG A 44 28.75 7.32 -44.95
N ASP A 45 28.04 6.69 -44.02
CA ASP A 45 27.47 7.36 -42.85
C ASP A 45 28.56 7.93 -41.95
N ILE A 46 29.66 7.21 -41.71
CA ILE A 46 30.78 7.72 -40.91
C ILE A 46 31.46 8.91 -41.60
N ARG A 47 31.66 8.86 -42.92
CA ARG A 47 32.25 9.96 -43.70
C ARG A 47 31.38 11.22 -43.67
N ASN A 48 30.06 11.07 -43.76
CA ASN A 48 29.14 12.20 -43.87
C ASN A 48 28.68 12.75 -42.52
N LYS A 49 28.47 11.88 -41.53
CA LYS A 49 27.83 12.21 -40.24
C LYS A 49 28.77 12.07 -39.03
N GLY A 50 29.96 11.49 -39.22
CA GLY A 50 30.89 11.21 -38.12
C GLY A 50 30.54 9.93 -37.37
N THR A 51 30.87 9.87 -36.07
CA THR A 51 30.66 8.62 -35.29
C THR A 51 29.19 8.28 -35.11
N THR A 52 28.86 7.00 -35.23
CA THR A 52 27.49 6.46 -35.04
C THR A 52 27.08 6.40 -33.57
N ASN A 53 27.99 6.65 -32.63
CA ASN A 53 27.71 6.63 -31.18
C ASN A 53 26.64 7.66 -30.77
N HIS A 54 26.56 8.80 -31.46
CA HIS A 54 25.59 9.85 -31.15
C HIS A 54 24.16 9.50 -31.60
N GLY A 55 23.98 8.52 -32.49
CA GLY A 55 22.67 8.02 -32.92
C GLY A 55 22.15 6.86 -32.05
N SER A 56 22.82 6.55 -30.94
CA SER A 56 22.42 5.47 -30.04
C SER A 56 21.17 5.83 -29.23
N THR A 57 20.22 4.90 -29.13
CA THR A 57 19.00 5.03 -28.31
C THR A 57 19.21 4.62 -26.85
N ARG A 58 20.40 4.10 -26.50
CA ARG A 58 20.72 3.62 -25.14
C ARG A 58 20.40 4.63 -24.02
N PRO A 59 20.68 5.94 -24.16
CA PRO A 59 20.31 6.91 -23.12
C PRO A 59 18.79 6.96 -22.86
N GLY A 60 17.98 6.91 -23.94
CA GLY A 60 16.52 6.89 -23.81
C GLY A 60 15.98 5.58 -23.25
N GLU A 61 16.62 4.45 -23.57
CA GLU A 61 16.30 3.14 -22.98
C GLU A 61 16.59 3.12 -21.47
N GLY A 62 17.70 3.71 -21.03
CA GLY A 62 18.02 3.87 -19.60
C GLY A 62 16.96 4.67 -18.86
N PHE A 63 16.56 5.83 -19.40
CA PHE A 63 15.49 6.65 -18.82
C PHE A 63 14.16 5.89 -18.65
N GLN A 64 13.81 5.03 -19.61
CA GLN A 64 12.58 4.21 -19.50
C GLN A 64 12.67 3.17 -18.37
N GLN A 65 13.86 2.63 -18.09
CA GLN A 65 14.07 1.72 -16.96
C GLN A 65 13.87 2.46 -15.63
N GLU A 66 14.47 3.64 -15.48
CA GLU A 66 14.31 4.49 -14.29
C GLU A 66 12.85 4.92 -14.09
N ALA A 67 12.17 5.34 -15.15
CA ALA A 67 10.75 5.68 -15.11
C ALA A 67 9.88 4.49 -14.67
N ARG A 68 10.21 3.27 -15.12
CA ARG A 68 9.51 2.05 -14.70
C ARG A 68 9.76 1.74 -13.22
N GLU A 69 10.98 1.89 -12.74
CA GLU A 69 11.32 1.71 -11.33
C GLU A 69 10.61 2.73 -10.44
N ALA A 70 10.61 4.01 -10.85
CA ALA A 70 9.89 5.07 -10.15
C ALA A 70 8.38 4.78 -10.13
N TYR A 71 7.80 4.34 -11.25
CA TYR A 71 6.38 3.96 -11.31
C TYR A 71 6.04 2.83 -10.31
N ASN A 72 6.89 1.80 -10.21
CA ASN A 72 6.67 0.68 -9.29
C ASN A 72 6.65 1.09 -7.81
N ARG A 73 7.31 2.20 -7.46
CA ARG A 73 7.33 2.76 -6.10
C ARG A 73 6.11 3.64 -5.79
N THR A 74 5.28 3.95 -6.79
CA THR A 74 4.06 4.74 -6.59
C THR A 74 2.89 3.88 -6.15
N ASN A 75 1.82 4.53 -5.67
CA ASN A 75 0.53 3.87 -5.44
C ASN A 75 -0.27 3.58 -6.75
N LYS A 76 0.37 3.75 -7.93
CA LYS A 76 -0.21 3.54 -9.27
C LYS A 76 -1.40 4.43 -9.62
N LYS A 77 -1.64 5.51 -8.87
CA LYS A 77 -2.69 6.52 -9.13
C LYS A 77 -2.08 7.91 -9.16
N ASN A 78 -2.49 8.76 -10.11
CA ASN A 78 -1.97 10.13 -10.26
C ASN A 78 -0.43 10.17 -10.22
N VAL A 79 0.23 9.27 -10.95
CA VAL A 79 1.64 8.90 -10.71
C VAL A 79 2.65 10.02 -10.99
N ALA A 80 2.31 10.98 -11.85
CA ALA A 80 3.25 12.02 -12.31
C ALA A 80 3.90 12.79 -11.15
N HIS A 81 3.11 13.30 -10.19
CA HIS A 81 3.65 14.05 -9.05
C HIS A 81 4.47 13.17 -8.10
N GLN A 82 4.08 11.90 -7.93
CA GLN A 82 4.83 10.95 -7.10
C GLN A 82 6.17 10.62 -7.75
N MET A 83 6.19 10.38 -9.05
CA MET A 83 7.42 10.12 -9.80
C MET A 83 8.36 11.33 -9.79
N ALA A 84 7.82 12.55 -9.95
CA ALA A 84 8.63 13.78 -9.83
C ALA A 84 9.27 13.93 -8.43
N ARG A 85 8.53 13.60 -7.37
CA ARG A 85 9.07 13.61 -5.99
C ARG A 85 10.11 12.52 -5.77
N ILE A 86 9.91 11.33 -6.37
CA ILE A 86 10.88 10.23 -6.30
C ILE A 86 12.18 10.65 -6.99
N ASP A 87 12.08 11.24 -8.19
CA ASP A 87 13.22 11.76 -8.95
C ASP A 87 13.98 12.83 -8.15
N GLU A 88 13.27 13.83 -7.60
CA GLU A 88 13.86 14.87 -6.73
C GLU A 88 14.60 14.26 -5.51
N THR A 89 14.01 13.21 -4.91
CA THR A 89 14.61 12.51 -3.78
C THR A 89 15.86 11.73 -4.23
N GLN A 90 15.81 11.06 -5.39
CA GLN A 90 16.95 10.32 -5.94
C GLN A 90 18.11 11.25 -6.30
N GLU A 91 17.83 12.41 -6.90
CA GLU A 91 18.83 13.46 -7.15
C GLU A 91 19.47 13.97 -5.85
N THR A 92 18.67 14.16 -4.80
CA THR A 92 19.19 14.57 -3.49
C THR A 92 20.12 13.50 -2.90
N ILE A 93 19.71 12.23 -2.96
CA ILE A 93 20.52 11.09 -2.51
C ILE A 93 21.82 11.00 -3.33
N ALA A 94 21.74 11.14 -4.65
CA ALA A 94 22.89 11.10 -5.54
C ALA A 94 23.89 12.21 -5.21
N ARG A 95 23.41 13.43 -4.93
CA ARG A 95 24.26 14.56 -4.48
C ARG A 95 24.93 14.27 -3.15
N ILE A 96 24.20 13.72 -2.18
CA ILE A 96 24.78 13.35 -0.88
C ILE A 96 25.85 12.28 -1.08
N ARG A 97 25.56 11.23 -1.86
CA ARG A 97 26.50 10.15 -2.17
C ARG A 97 27.74 10.68 -2.86
N MET A 98 27.59 11.54 -3.87
CA MET A 98 28.71 12.16 -4.58
C MET A 98 29.60 12.99 -3.62
N LYS A 99 29.01 13.70 -2.66
CA LYS A 99 29.78 14.42 -1.64
C LYS A 99 30.56 13.47 -0.73
N ILE A 100 29.95 12.38 -0.28
CA ILE A 100 30.61 11.35 0.52
C ILE A 100 31.76 10.72 -0.28
N ASP A 101 31.48 10.25 -1.50
CA ASP A 101 32.50 9.62 -2.36
C ASP A 101 33.67 10.57 -2.66
N ASN A 102 33.41 11.87 -2.82
CA ASN A 102 34.46 12.87 -3.01
C ASN A 102 35.28 13.11 -1.72
N TYR A 103 34.62 13.10 -0.56
CA TYR A 103 35.29 13.19 0.73
C TYR A 103 36.16 11.95 0.98
N ASP A 104 35.66 10.75 0.73
CA ASP A 104 36.39 9.49 0.88
C ASP A 104 37.58 9.43 -0.07
N LYS A 105 37.42 9.87 -1.33
CA LYS A 105 38.54 10.00 -2.28
C LYS A 105 39.59 10.99 -1.82
N ALA A 106 39.20 12.11 -1.22
CA ALA A 106 40.13 13.09 -0.66
C ALA A 106 40.84 12.55 0.58
N ARG A 107 40.13 11.81 1.45
CA ARG A 107 40.66 11.16 2.65
C ARG A 107 41.61 10.01 2.31
N HIS A 108 41.30 9.20 1.30
CA HIS A 108 42.19 8.15 0.79
C HIS A 108 43.46 8.70 0.11
N GLN A 109 43.50 9.98 -0.24
CA GLN A 109 44.71 10.66 -0.73
C GLN A 109 45.58 11.25 0.42
N SER A 110 45.14 11.17 1.68
CA SER A 110 45.79 11.83 2.83
C SER A 110 46.14 10.90 4.02
N GLU A 111 46.38 9.61 3.77
CA GLU A 111 46.72 8.55 4.74
C GLU A 111 45.60 8.08 5.69
N ASP A 112 45.76 6.79 6.02
CA ASP A 112 44.91 5.88 6.78
C ASP A 112 44.65 6.35 8.21
N ILE A 113 43.38 6.35 8.64
CA ILE A 113 42.97 6.04 10.02
C ILE A 113 41.53 5.49 9.97
N ASP A 114 41.43 4.29 10.54
CA ASP A 114 40.27 3.50 10.95
C ASP A 114 39.38 4.27 11.93
N ASP A 115 38.07 4.00 11.89
CA ASP A 115 37.18 4.15 13.04
C ASP A 115 35.85 3.45 12.73
N SER A 116 35.66 2.28 13.34
CA SER A 116 34.35 1.62 13.44
C SER A 116 33.59 2.12 14.66
N ILE A 117 32.40 2.69 14.45
CA ILE A 117 31.40 2.86 15.51
C ILE A 117 30.10 2.21 15.02
N ASP A 118 29.74 1.11 15.66
CA ASP A 118 28.46 0.42 15.50
C ASP A 118 27.49 1.02 16.53
N GLU A 119 26.47 1.74 16.06
CA GLU A 119 25.32 2.13 16.90
C GLU A 119 24.18 1.15 16.68
N THR A 120 24.00 0.26 17.65
CA THR A 120 22.80 -0.58 17.77
C THR A 120 21.54 0.28 18.00
N PRO A 121 20.45 0.09 17.25
CA PRO A 121 19.20 0.77 17.55
C PRO A 121 18.55 0.16 18.80
N VAL A 122 18.19 1.02 19.75
CA VAL A 122 17.37 0.69 20.91
C VAL A 122 16.00 0.21 20.44
N ALA A 123 15.69 -1.06 20.71
CA ALA A 123 14.37 -1.63 20.46
C ALA A 123 13.34 -0.96 21.38
N SER A 124 12.38 -0.25 20.79
CA SER A 124 11.17 0.18 21.47
C SER A 124 10.35 -1.05 21.87
N GLN A 125 9.88 -1.06 23.12
CA GLN A 125 8.98 -2.08 23.67
C GLN A 125 7.80 -2.26 22.72
N GLN A 126 7.73 -3.43 22.06
CA GLN A 126 6.58 -3.80 21.24
C GLN A 126 5.50 -4.31 22.18
N ASP A 127 4.42 -3.55 22.31
CA ASP A 127 3.16 -4.10 22.80
C ASP A 127 2.76 -5.26 21.87
N ASP A 128 2.60 -6.44 22.47
CA ASP A 128 2.33 -7.75 21.81
C ASP A 128 0.87 -7.88 21.31
N THR A 129 0.19 -6.75 21.05
CA THR A 129 -1.20 -6.74 20.59
C THR A 129 -1.29 -7.15 19.11
N HIS A 130 -2.32 -7.91 18.77
CA HIS A 130 -2.53 -8.37 17.38
C HIS A 130 -3.07 -7.28 16.44
N TRP A 131 -3.29 -6.07 16.94
CA TRP A 131 -3.60 -4.89 16.12
C TRP A 131 -2.63 -3.74 16.40
N LYS A 132 -2.38 -2.91 15.38
CA LYS A 132 -1.62 -1.66 15.48
C LYS A 132 -2.29 -0.55 14.68
N PHE A 133 -2.65 0.55 15.34
CA PHE A 133 -3.18 1.72 14.65
C PHE A 133 -2.10 2.48 13.87
N GLY A 134 -2.47 2.97 12.70
CA GLY A 134 -1.61 3.73 11.80
C GLY A 134 -2.30 4.97 11.24
N ALA A 135 -1.52 5.82 10.58
CA ALA A 135 -1.98 7.08 10.01
C ALA A 135 -2.82 7.91 11.01
N PRO A 136 -2.21 8.35 12.14
CA PRO A 136 -2.91 9.21 13.10
C PRO A 136 -3.34 10.50 12.41
N ILE A 137 -4.56 10.96 12.69
CA ILE A 137 -5.04 12.23 12.15
C ILE A 137 -4.22 13.36 12.79
N PRO A 138 -3.61 14.26 11.98
CA PRO A 138 -2.83 15.38 12.51
C PRO A 138 -3.70 16.26 13.41
N GLY A 139 -3.21 16.56 14.61
CA GLY A 139 -3.92 17.36 15.61
C GLY A 139 -3.63 16.90 17.04
N HIS A 140 -4.09 17.71 17.99
CA HIS A 140 -4.08 17.35 19.41
C HIS A 140 -5.20 16.34 19.72
N LEU A 141 -5.08 15.71 20.88
CA LEU A 141 -6.12 14.84 21.43
C LEU A 141 -7.43 15.65 21.56
N VAL A 142 -8.52 15.06 21.07
CA VAL A 142 -9.81 15.73 21.00
C VAL A 142 -10.68 15.24 22.15
N ASN A 143 -11.40 16.15 22.79
CA ASN A 143 -12.39 15.79 23.81
C ASN A 143 -13.60 15.12 23.14
N SER A 144 -14.22 14.16 23.83
CA SER A 144 -15.42 13.44 23.36
C SER A 144 -16.53 14.38 22.85
N HIS A 145 -16.81 15.47 23.58
CA HIS A 145 -17.83 16.46 23.20
C HIS A 145 -17.51 17.22 21.91
N ALA A 146 -16.23 17.50 21.64
CA ALA A 146 -15.83 18.14 20.39
C ALA A 146 -15.97 17.20 19.18
N LEU A 147 -16.00 15.88 19.42
CA LEU A 147 -16.31 14.89 18.40
C LEU A 147 -17.80 14.89 18.04
N GLU A 148 -18.69 15.13 19.00
CA GLU A 148 -20.15 15.17 18.80
C GLU A 148 -20.56 16.24 17.80
N GLU A 149 -19.92 17.42 17.87
CA GLU A 149 -20.20 18.55 16.99
C GLU A 149 -19.65 18.34 15.56
N ALA A 150 -18.78 17.35 15.34
CA ALA A 150 -18.07 17.19 14.07
C ALA A 150 -18.88 16.42 13.01
N ASN A 151 -19.70 15.45 13.41
CA ASN A 151 -20.45 14.60 12.47
C ASN A 151 -21.67 13.96 13.15
N ALA A 152 -22.77 13.81 12.43
CA ALA A 152 -23.96 13.08 12.88
C ALA A 152 -23.66 11.64 13.35
N ALA A 153 -22.59 11.00 12.83
CA ALA A 153 -22.14 9.70 13.30
C ALA A 153 -21.70 9.67 14.78
N PHE A 154 -21.28 10.82 15.31
CA PHE A 154 -20.86 11.02 16.70
C PHE A 154 -21.97 11.63 17.57
N HIS A 155 -23.23 11.58 17.15
CA HIS A 155 -24.33 12.01 18.00
C HIS A 155 -24.35 11.22 19.32
N ASN A 156 -24.45 11.94 20.45
CA ASN A 156 -24.36 11.40 21.82
C ASN A 156 -23.13 10.50 22.04
N PHE A 157 -22.01 10.81 21.40
CA PHE A 157 -20.78 10.02 21.48
C PHE A 157 -20.27 9.86 22.91
N ASP A 158 -20.25 10.93 23.71
CA ASP A 158 -19.76 10.87 25.09
C ASP A 158 -20.60 9.92 25.95
N PHE A 159 -21.92 10.08 25.88
CA PHE A 159 -22.86 9.23 26.61
C PHE A 159 -22.70 7.75 26.22
N ARG A 160 -22.70 7.46 24.91
CA ARG A 160 -22.57 6.09 24.38
C ARG A 160 -21.20 5.47 24.70
N LEU A 161 -20.15 6.29 24.72
CA LEU A 161 -18.80 5.83 25.07
C LEU A 161 -18.74 5.43 26.55
N ARG A 162 -19.34 6.22 27.44
CA ARG A 162 -19.41 5.90 28.88
C ARG A 162 -20.22 4.64 29.16
N GLU A 163 -21.35 4.48 28.49
CA GLU A 163 -22.18 3.27 28.57
C GLU A 163 -21.36 2.04 28.13
N PHE A 164 -20.71 2.12 26.96
CA PHE A 164 -19.86 1.05 26.45
C PHE A 164 -18.70 0.70 27.39
N ILE A 165 -18.01 1.70 27.94
CA ILE A 165 -16.91 1.48 28.89
C ILE A 165 -17.43 0.83 30.17
N SER A 166 -18.55 1.29 30.70
CA SER A 166 -19.12 0.75 31.95
C SER A 166 -19.56 -0.70 31.77
N ASP A 167 -20.11 -1.05 30.61
CA ASP A 167 -20.52 -2.41 30.29
C ASP A 167 -19.33 -3.35 30.01
N THR A 168 -18.34 -2.88 29.25
CA THR A 168 -17.21 -3.71 28.79
C THR A 168 -16.08 -3.79 29.82
N PHE A 169 -15.88 -2.71 30.58
CA PHE A 169 -14.82 -2.56 31.58
C PHE A 169 -15.41 -2.04 32.90
N PRO A 170 -16.15 -2.86 33.67
CA PRO A 170 -16.84 -2.41 34.88
C PRO A 170 -15.91 -1.77 35.94
N GLU A 171 -14.66 -2.23 36.01
CA GLU A 171 -13.58 -1.70 36.86
C GLU A 171 -13.24 -0.23 36.52
N GLU A 172 -13.44 0.16 35.27
CA GLU A 172 -13.19 1.49 34.72
C GLU A 172 -14.51 2.29 34.58
N GLY A 173 -15.61 1.79 35.15
CA GLY A 173 -16.93 2.40 35.08
C GLY A 173 -16.93 3.81 35.68
N ILE A 174 -17.35 4.78 34.88
CA ILE A 174 -17.25 6.21 35.21
C ILE A 174 -18.55 6.66 35.86
N LYS A 175 -18.47 7.26 37.06
CA LYS A 175 -19.65 7.85 37.71
C LYS A 175 -19.98 9.19 37.04
N PHE A 176 -21.28 9.47 36.87
CA PHE A 176 -21.79 10.70 36.25
C PHE A 176 -21.32 12.00 36.94
N GLU A 177 -20.86 11.91 38.19
CA GLU A 177 -20.41 13.03 39.03
C GLU A 177 -18.96 13.45 38.75
N ASP A 178 -18.18 12.64 38.04
CA ASP A 178 -16.83 13.04 37.66
C ASP A 178 -16.89 14.07 36.53
N THR A 179 -16.32 15.25 36.77
CA THR A 179 -16.53 16.45 35.93
C THR A 179 -16.13 16.21 34.47
N ILE A 180 -17.03 16.64 33.58
CA ILE A 180 -17.07 16.61 32.10
C ILE A 180 -15.73 16.97 31.39
N MET A 181 -14.75 17.53 32.08
CA MET A 181 -13.52 18.10 31.50
C MET A 181 -12.37 17.11 31.26
N VAL A 182 -12.42 15.86 31.77
CA VAL A 182 -11.22 15.00 31.88
C VAL A 182 -11.28 13.71 31.04
N PHE A 183 -12.40 13.37 30.42
CA PHE A 183 -12.77 11.94 30.31
C PHE A 183 -12.30 11.10 29.12
N ALA A 184 -11.86 11.66 28.01
CA ALA A 184 -11.13 10.88 27.03
C ALA A 184 -10.43 11.83 26.08
N GLN A 185 -9.11 11.91 26.22
CA GLN A 185 -8.28 12.39 25.14
C GLN A 185 -8.36 11.36 24.01
N VAL A 186 -9.25 11.60 23.04
CA VAL A 186 -9.49 10.70 21.92
C VAL A 186 -8.53 11.04 20.80
N ARG A 187 -7.73 10.05 20.40
CA ARG A 187 -6.95 10.12 19.17
C ARG A 187 -7.63 9.30 18.09
N ARG A 188 -7.79 9.90 16.91
CA ARG A 188 -8.34 9.20 15.74
C ARG A 188 -7.24 8.71 14.79
N PHE A 189 -7.51 7.58 14.16
CA PHE A 189 -6.62 6.94 13.19
C PHE A 189 -7.37 6.64 11.90
N GLN A 190 -6.62 6.54 10.81
CA GLN A 190 -7.19 6.26 9.48
C GLN A 190 -6.98 4.82 9.04
N CYS A 191 -6.06 4.08 9.66
CA CYS A 191 -5.89 2.66 9.39
C CYS A 191 -5.51 1.84 10.62
N VAL A 192 -5.75 0.53 10.53
CA VAL A 192 -5.29 -0.46 11.49
C VAL A 192 -4.66 -1.63 10.73
N TYR A 193 -3.53 -2.10 11.24
CA TYR A 193 -2.88 -3.33 10.84
C TYR A 193 -3.34 -4.43 11.79
N ILE A 194 -3.92 -5.51 11.28
CA ILE A 194 -4.39 -6.64 12.09
C ILE A 194 -3.59 -7.87 11.71
N THR A 195 -2.83 -8.40 12.64
CA THR A 195 -2.11 -9.66 12.48
C THR A 195 -2.93 -10.82 13.00
N TYR A 196 -3.02 -11.89 12.23
CA TYR A 196 -3.78 -13.10 12.59
C TYR A 196 -3.08 -14.33 12.03
N GLN A 197 -3.41 -15.50 12.59
CA GLN A 197 -2.98 -16.77 12.03
C GLN A 197 -3.99 -17.26 11.01
N SER A 198 -3.52 -17.52 9.78
CA SER A 198 -4.33 -18.10 8.71
C SER A 198 -4.79 -19.53 9.05
N ARG A 199 -6.05 -19.85 8.77
CA ARG A 199 -6.65 -21.19 8.86
C ARG A 199 -6.29 -22.07 7.67
N GLU A 200 -5.83 -21.48 6.57
CA GLU A 200 -5.41 -22.23 5.38
C GLU A 200 -4.07 -22.95 5.63
N ASP A 201 -3.06 -22.19 6.09
CA ASP A 201 -1.67 -22.66 6.13
C ASP A 201 -1.00 -22.45 7.50
N TRP A 202 -1.72 -21.96 8.50
CA TRP A 202 -1.24 -21.69 9.87
C TRP A 202 -0.13 -20.63 9.95
N ARG A 203 0.11 -19.87 8.88
CA ARG A 203 1.11 -18.79 8.87
C ARG A 203 0.52 -17.48 9.38
N GLY A 204 1.40 -16.61 9.88
CA GLY A 204 1.04 -15.25 10.24
C GLY A 204 0.71 -14.43 8.99
N ALA A 205 -0.46 -13.80 8.99
CA ALA A 205 -0.95 -12.88 7.98
C ALA A 205 -1.23 -11.51 8.59
N CYS A 206 -1.32 -10.48 7.74
CA CYS A 206 -1.59 -9.11 8.18
C CYS A 206 -2.55 -8.41 7.21
N ASP A 207 -3.69 -7.95 7.71
CA ASP A 207 -4.66 -7.18 6.95
C ASP A 207 -4.54 -5.69 7.30
N ILE A 208 -4.63 -4.81 6.30
CA ILE A 208 -4.63 -3.35 6.49
C ILE A 208 -6.04 -2.80 6.23
N ILE A 209 -6.72 -2.42 7.30
CA ILE A 209 -8.10 -1.92 7.25
C ILE A 209 -8.10 -0.39 7.33
N ARG A 210 -8.88 0.26 6.46
CA ARG A 210 -8.93 1.72 6.33
C ARG A 210 -10.33 2.28 6.58
N CYS A 211 -10.36 3.47 7.18
CA CYS A 211 -11.57 4.26 7.42
C CYS A 211 -11.35 5.72 7.01
N ASN A 212 -11.11 5.93 5.73
CA ASN A 212 -10.74 7.22 5.16
C ASN A 212 -11.96 7.87 4.50
N PRO A 213 -12.39 9.07 4.96
CA PRO A 213 -13.49 9.80 4.32
C PRO A 213 -13.10 10.33 2.93
N SER A 214 -11.81 10.50 2.65
CA SER A 214 -11.29 10.81 1.32
C SER A 214 -10.05 9.95 1.05
N PHE A 215 -10.25 8.87 0.30
CA PHE A 215 -9.23 7.93 -0.17
C PHE A 215 -9.24 7.92 -1.69
N HIS A 216 -8.34 8.70 -2.30
CA HIS A 216 -8.33 8.95 -3.74
C HIS A 216 -9.70 9.47 -4.23
N ASP A 217 -10.16 10.56 -3.61
CA ASP A 217 -11.42 11.25 -3.94
C ASP A 217 -12.68 10.40 -3.77
N ASN A 218 -12.57 9.27 -3.07
CA ASN A 218 -13.67 8.37 -2.75
C ASN A 218 -13.66 8.01 -1.26
N VAL A 219 -14.84 7.80 -0.68
CA VAL A 219 -14.95 7.26 0.68
C VAL A 219 -14.45 5.81 0.71
N ARG A 220 -13.66 5.44 1.71
CA ARG A 220 -13.21 4.07 1.93
C ARG A 220 -13.41 3.67 3.39
N TYR A 221 -14.35 2.75 3.60
CA TYR A 221 -14.66 2.15 4.88
C TYR A 221 -14.64 0.62 4.70
N ASP A 222 -13.51 0.03 5.09
CA ASP A 222 -13.29 -1.41 5.00
C ASP A 222 -14.09 -2.14 6.10
N CYS A 223 -14.12 -3.49 6.08
CA CYS A 223 -14.89 -4.27 7.06
C CYS A 223 -13.98 -5.18 7.90
N PHE A 224 -14.46 -5.51 9.10
CA PHE A 224 -13.90 -6.47 10.04
C PHE A 224 -14.73 -7.75 10.05
N LEU A 225 -14.05 -8.85 10.32
CA LEU A 225 -14.62 -10.07 10.89
C LEU A 225 -14.41 -10.02 12.41
N VAL A 226 -15.49 -10.15 13.18
CA VAL A 226 -15.47 -9.95 14.64
C VAL A 226 -16.07 -11.14 15.39
N ASN A 227 -15.56 -11.39 16.58
CA ASN A 227 -16.02 -12.44 17.49
C ASN A 227 -16.53 -11.79 18.78
N LEU A 228 -17.85 -11.55 18.85
CA LEU A 228 -18.50 -10.87 19.97
C LEU A 228 -19.10 -11.85 20.98
N THR A 229 -19.69 -12.96 20.54
CA THR A 229 -20.30 -13.98 21.39
C THR A 229 -20.71 -15.20 20.56
N ASP A 230 -20.68 -16.39 21.18
CA ASP A 230 -21.15 -17.65 20.58
C ASP A 230 -22.70 -17.67 20.52
N PRO A 231 -23.35 -18.07 19.40
CA PRO A 231 -22.79 -18.62 18.18
C PRO A 231 -22.76 -17.63 17.02
N GLY A 232 -21.54 -17.28 16.59
CA GLY A 232 -21.33 -16.77 15.24
C GLY A 232 -20.26 -15.71 15.12
N LEU A 233 -19.58 -15.75 13.98
CA LEU A 233 -18.77 -14.63 13.52
C LEU A 233 -19.69 -13.54 12.97
N HIS A 234 -19.37 -12.30 13.30
CA HIS A 234 -20.11 -11.13 12.84
C HIS A 234 -19.23 -10.31 11.90
N PHE A 235 -19.88 -9.47 11.09
CA PHE A 235 -19.18 -8.52 10.23
C PHE A 235 -19.48 -7.10 10.73
N ALA A 236 -18.51 -6.21 10.58
CA ALA A 236 -18.66 -4.81 10.96
C ALA A 236 -17.92 -3.91 9.96
N GLN A 237 -18.54 -2.84 9.46
CA GLN A 237 -17.84 -1.84 8.64
C GLN A 237 -17.24 -0.78 9.56
N VAL A 238 -15.93 -0.53 9.44
CA VAL A 238 -15.26 0.51 10.23
C VAL A 238 -15.68 1.90 9.77
N HIS A 239 -16.07 2.76 10.71
CA HIS A 239 -16.28 4.18 10.46
C HIS A 239 -15.17 5.05 11.03
N SER A 240 -14.73 4.75 12.26
CA SER A 240 -13.63 5.46 12.91
C SER A 240 -12.82 4.52 13.80
N LEU A 241 -11.52 4.76 13.88
CA LEU A 241 -10.59 4.10 14.80
C LEU A 241 -10.20 5.10 15.88
N LEU A 242 -10.30 4.69 17.14
CA LEU A 242 -10.27 5.56 18.29
C LEU A 242 -9.36 4.98 19.36
N ARG A 243 -8.44 5.78 19.87
CA ARG A 243 -7.67 5.49 21.07
C ARG A 243 -8.11 6.43 22.17
N CYS A 244 -8.68 5.89 23.22
CA CYS A 244 -9.16 6.66 24.36
C CYS A 244 -8.19 6.48 25.53
N HIS A 245 -7.82 7.59 26.16
CA HIS A 245 -7.05 7.59 27.40
C HIS A 245 -8.04 7.78 28.56
N LEU A 246 -8.14 6.78 29.42
CA LEU A 246 -9.01 6.80 30.59
C LEU A 246 -8.36 7.56 31.75
N PRO A 247 -9.15 8.08 32.71
CA PRO A 247 -8.60 8.79 33.88
C PRO A 247 -7.69 7.93 34.75
N SER A 248 -7.88 6.61 34.75
CA SER A 248 -7.00 5.64 35.43
C SER A 248 -5.58 5.59 34.85
N GLY A 249 -5.35 6.22 33.69
CA GLY A 249 -4.12 6.10 32.92
C GLY A 249 -4.12 4.93 31.94
N ARG A 250 -5.17 4.09 31.96
CA ARG A 250 -5.33 3.01 30.98
C ARG A 250 -5.67 3.55 29.60
N GLN A 251 -5.07 2.94 28.58
CA GLN A 251 -5.38 3.21 27.18
C GLN A 251 -6.28 2.09 26.63
N ILE A 252 -7.36 2.47 25.95
CA ILE A 252 -8.25 1.52 25.26
C ILE A 252 -8.34 1.86 23.77
N ASP A 253 -8.28 0.84 22.93
CA ASP A 253 -8.39 0.94 21.48
C ASP A 253 -9.75 0.41 21.03
N LEU A 254 -10.54 1.29 20.42
CA LEU A 254 -11.91 1.06 20.02
C LEU A 254 -12.12 1.41 18.55
N SER A 255 -13.20 0.88 17.98
CA SER A 255 -13.71 1.29 16.70
C SER A 255 -15.18 1.69 16.80
N LEU A 256 -15.56 2.76 16.10
CA LEU A 256 -16.95 3.06 15.80
C LEU A 256 -17.30 2.37 14.48
N VAL A 257 -18.28 1.48 14.50
CA VAL A 257 -18.61 0.59 13.38
C VAL A 257 -20.10 0.60 13.05
N HIS A 258 -20.44 0.18 11.84
CA HIS A 258 -21.77 -0.34 11.53
C HIS A 258 -21.74 -1.86 11.58
N MET A 259 -22.55 -2.46 12.43
CA MET A 259 -22.69 -3.92 12.49
C MET A 259 -23.49 -4.43 11.29
N PHE A 260 -23.25 -5.68 10.91
CA PHE A 260 -24.01 -6.37 9.89
C PHE A 260 -24.87 -7.48 10.50
N ALA A 261 -26.16 -7.48 10.16
CA ALA A 261 -27.11 -8.51 10.54
C ALA A 261 -27.39 -9.48 9.38
N SER A 262 -27.99 -10.63 9.68
CA SER A 262 -28.49 -11.54 8.65
C SER A 262 -29.62 -10.88 7.88
N SER A 263 -29.48 -10.79 6.55
CA SER A 263 -30.52 -10.20 5.70
C SER A 263 -31.61 -11.21 5.37
N ARG A 264 -32.86 -10.73 5.28
CA ARG A 264 -33.99 -11.50 4.72
C ARG A 264 -34.10 -11.36 3.20
N TRP A 265 -33.36 -10.40 2.62
CA TRP A 265 -33.36 -10.15 1.19
C TRP A 265 -32.79 -11.34 0.42
N LYS A 266 -33.39 -11.64 -0.74
CA LYS A 266 -32.98 -12.76 -1.58
C LYS A 266 -32.58 -12.25 -2.97
N PRO A 267 -31.41 -12.67 -3.49
CA PRO A 267 -30.96 -12.28 -4.80
C PRO A 267 -31.77 -13.05 -5.85
N LYS A 268 -31.91 -12.45 -7.04
CA LYS A 268 -32.53 -13.13 -8.19
C LYS A 268 -31.79 -14.41 -8.56
N THR A 269 -30.46 -14.39 -8.48
CA THR A 269 -29.60 -15.56 -8.71
C THR A 269 -28.92 -15.92 -7.40
N ARG A 270 -29.22 -17.10 -6.86
CA ARG A 270 -28.56 -17.63 -5.67
C ARG A 270 -27.49 -18.63 -6.09
N TRP A 271 -26.28 -18.49 -5.57
CA TRP A 271 -25.22 -19.49 -5.66
C TRP A 271 -24.94 -20.11 -4.29
N ALA A 272 -24.33 -21.29 -4.28
CA ALA A 272 -23.91 -21.97 -3.04
C ALA A 272 -22.87 -21.11 -2.29
N GLY A 273 -22.97 -21.04 -0.96
CA GLY A 273 -22.10 -20.19 -0.13
C GLY A 273 -22.42 -18.69 -0.17
N CYS A 274 -23.41 -18.24 -0.94
CA CYS A 274 -23.78 -16.82 -1.01
C CYS A 274 -24.35 -16.31 0.34
N GLN A 275 -23.51 -15.66 1.14
CA GLN A 275 -23.92 -14.97 2.36
C GLN A 275 -24.29 -13.52 2.09
N ILE A 276 -25.43 -13.12 2.65
CA ILE A 276 -26.00 -11.79 2.46
C ILE A 276 -26.22 -11.16 3.82
N ARG A 277 -25.68 -9.97 3.98
CA ARG A 277 -25.69 -9.22 5.23
C ARG A 277 -26.32 -7.86 5.02
N GLU A 278 -27.11 -7.44 5.98
CA GLU A 278 -27.74 -6.13 6.01
C GLU A 278 -26.98 -5.23 6.99
N LYS A 279 -26.54 -4.07 6.53
CA LYS A 279 -25.82 -3.11 7.36
C LYS A 279 -26.82 -2.39 8.28
N CYS A 280 -26.60 -2.47 9.58
CA CYS A 280 -27.37 -1.72 10.56
C CYS A 280 -27.21 -0.21 10.33
N LYS A 281 -28.25 0.57 10.63
CA LYS A 281 -28.23 2.04 10.46
C LYS A 281 -27.49 2.75 11.59
N GLU A 282 -27.53 2.16 12.78
CA GLU A 282 -26.94 2.73 13.98
C GLU A 282 -25.47 2.36 14.10
N TYR A 283 -24.69 3.32 14.60
CA TYR A 283 -23.30 3.07 14.95
C TYR A 283 -23.24 2.31 16.27
N SER A 284 -22.22 1.46 16.43
CA SER A 284 -21.91 0.78 17.68
C SER A 284 -20.42 0.88 17.96
N PHE A 285 -20.05 0.86 19.23
CA PHE A 285 -18.65 0.71 19.63
C PHE A 285 -18.25 -0.76 19.60
N LEU A 286 -17.01 -1.00 19.20
CA LEU A 286 -16.40 -2.31 19.11
C LEU A 286 -14.99 -2.22 19.72
N SER A 287 -14.71 -3.04 20.74
CA SER A 287 -13.33 -3.21 21.22
C SER A 287 -12.50 -3.92 20.15
N MET A 288 -11.28 -3.42 19.90
CA MET A 288 -10.37 -4.02 18.91
C MET A 288 -9.94 -5.45 19.29
N GLU A 289 -10.07 -5.84 20.55
CA GLU A 289 -9.81 -7.20 21.04
C GLU A 289 -10.71 -8.25 20.38
N HIS A 290 -11.94 -7.87 20.01
CA HIS A 290 -12.91 -8.76 19.36
C HIS A 290 -12.69 -8.89 17.84
N VAL A 291 -11.79 -8.10 17.26
CA VAL A 291 -11.53 -8.12 15.82
C VAL A 291 -10.59 -9.27 15.50
N ILE A 292 -10.98 -10.15 14.60
CA ILE A 292 -10.14 -11.27 14.16
C ILE A 292 -9.25 -10.82 12.99
N ARG A 293 -9.88 -10.30 11.93
CA ARG A 293 -9.21 -9.94 10.67
C ARG A 293 -10.08 -9.02 9.80
N GLY A 294 -9.56 -8.62 8.65
CA GLY A 294 -10.32 -7.92 7.63
C GLY A 294 -11.36 -8.80 6.95
N ALA A 295 -12.44 -8.18 6.47
CA ALA A 295 -13.45 -8.83 5.64
C ALA A 295 -13.80 -7.97 4.43
N ILE A 296 -14.18 -8.62 3.33
CA ILE A 296 -14.59 -7.95 2.09
C ILE A 296 -16.10 -8.11 1.94
N LEU A 297 -16.82 -7.00 2.04
CA LEU A 297 -18.26 -6.93 1.81
C LEU A 297 -18.54 -5.95 0.67
N THR A 298 -19.38 -6.35 -0.28
CA THR A 298 -19.69 -5.54 -1.47
C THR A 298 -21.18 -5.21 -1.51
N PRO A 299 -21.56 -3.93 -1.69
CA PRO A 299 -22.97 -3.55 -1.75
C PRO A 299 -23.67 -4.20 -2.95
N VAL A 300 -24.93 -4.60 -2.75
CA VAL A 300 -25.76 -5.19 -3.80
C VAL A 300 -26.25 -4.09 -4.75
N SER A 301 -25.83 -4.12 -6.01
CA SER A 301 -26.21 -3.11 -7.01
C SER A 301 -27.69 -3.13 -7.40
N SER A 302 -28.37 -4.26 -7.24
CA SER A 302 -29.78 -4.43 -7.63
C SER A 302 -30.80 -3.91 -6.61
N SER A 303 -30.35 -3.41 -5.45
CA SER A 303 -31.22 -2.83 -4.42
C SER A 303 -30.59 -1.55 -3.88
N PRO A 304 -30.68 -0.42 -4.62
CA PRO A 304 -30.04 0.84 -4.23
C PRO A 304 -30.60 1.43 -2.92
N ASP A 305 -31.84 1.09 -2.56
CA ASP A 305 -32.52 1.60 -1.36
C ASP A 305 -32.30 0.72 -0.11
N GLU A 306 -31.79 -0.50 -0.26
CA GLU A 306 -31.57 -1.41 0.86
C GLU A 306 -30.06 -1.57 1.13
N PRO A 307 -29.59 -1.45 2.40
CA PRO A 307 -28.17 -1.46 2.72
C PRO A 307 -27.59 -2.88 2.78
N VAL A 308 -27.88 -3.69 1.76
CA VAL A 308 -27.56 -5.11 1.67
C VAL A 308 -26.22 -5.31 0.98
N HIS A 309 -25.43 -6.26 1.49
CA HIS A 309 -24.07 -6.55 1.02
C HIS A 309 -23.86 -8.05 0.86
N PHE A 310 -23.09 -8.42 -0.17
CA PHE A 310 -22.53 -9.77 -0.32
C PHE A 310 -21.24 -9.88 0.49
N VAL A 311 -21.08 -10.99 1.22
CA VAL A 311 -19.78 -11.38 1.79
C VAL A 311 -18.97 -12.06 0.68
N MET A 312 -17.74 -11.59 0.46
CA MET A 312 -16.82 -12.17 -0.52
C MET A 312 -15.84 -13.10 0.17
N ASP A 313 -16.28 -14.33 0.44
CA ASP A 313 -15.50 -15.40 1.08
C ASP A 313 -14.62 -16.20 0.09
N THR A 314 -15.02 -16.28 -1.18
CA THR A 314 -14.30 -17.02 -2.23
C THR A 314 -12.96 -16.39 -2.67
N MET A 315 -12.72 -15.12 -2.35
CA MET A 315 -11.48 -14.43 -2.72
C MET A 315 -10.30 -14.80 -1.82
N ASP A 316 -10.57 -15.43 -0.68
CA ASP A 316 -9.62 -15.68 0.38
C ASP A 316 -9.93 -17.03 1.06
N PRO A 317 -9.08 -18.06 0.89
CA PRO A 317 -9.32 -19.38 1.46
C PRO A 317 -9.45 -19.37 2.99
N ASP A 318 -8.71 -18.51 3.71
CA ASP A 318 -8.87 -18.36 5.16
C ASP A 318 -10.25 -17.79 5.50
N MET A 319 -10.74 -16.80 4.74
CA MET A 319 -12.08 -16.25 4.94
C MET A 319 -13.15 -17.30 4.70
N LEU A 320 -13.03 -18.11 3.65
CA LEU A 320 -13.93 -19.24 3.39
C LEU A 320 -13.97 -20.20 4.59
N LEU A 321 -12.81 -20.62 5.10
CA LEU A 321 -12.70 -21.50 6.28
C LEU A 321 -13.25 -20.90 7.58
N ARG A 322 -13.44 -19.57 7.65
CA ARG A 322 -14.05 -18.90 8.81
C ARG A 322 -15.55 -18.70 8.61
N ALA A 323 -15.95 -18.26 7.42
CA ALA A 323 -17.32 -17.88 7.12
C ALA A 323 -18.24 -19.09 6.91
N ASP A 324 -17.71 -20.25 6.51
CA ASP A 324 -18.47 -21.46 6.13
C ASP A 324 -18.85 -22.36 7.34
N VAL A 325 -19.17 -21.75 8.50
CA VAL A 325 -19.60 -22.45 9.73
C VAL A 325 -21.11 -22.40 9.92
#